data_AF-A0A1G2ATM0-F1
#
_entry.id   AF-A0A1G2ATM0-F1
#
_cell.length_a   1.000
_cell.length_b   1.000
_cell.length_c   1.000
_cell.angle_alpha   90.00
_cell.angle_beta   90.00
_cell.angle_gamma   90.00
#
_symmetry.space_group_name_H-M   'P 1'
#
loop_
_entity.id
_entity.type
_entity.pdbx_description
1 polymer ?
#
loop_
_entity_poly.entity_id
_entity_poly.type
_entity_poly.pdbx_seq_one_letter_code
_entity_poly.pdbx_strand_id
1 'polypeptide(L)'
;MNINELIDQLAKQNMSEHFTASVAYGFMRGKTLEIDQALKNANEEDRFSLAVNLFRLWFEAGMCREQERLEEAKSVFGEIFEKHGGRYVMYTLTADRKQLRVWYGRPACMAPDHVDSCGHNLLFGVYGHPEVVQRYLKAFREIHNLDEIRVPNGVLLYMHWSDR
;
A
#
# COMPACT_ATOMS: atom_id res chain seq x y z
N MET A 1 -7.58 -11.41 -16.19
CA MET A 1 -8.12 -10.17 -15.61
C MET A 1 -6.94 -9.31 -15.22
N ASN A 2 -6.85 -8.11 -15.79
CA ASN A 2 -5.80 -7.12 -15.49
C ASN A 2 -6.03 -6.53 -14.08
N ILE A 3 -4.97 -6.11 -13.38
CA ILE A 3 -5.05 -5.53 -12.02
C ILE A 3 -6.01 -4.34 -11.93
N ASN A 4 -6.10 -3.50 -12.98
CA ASN A 4 -7.05 -2.40 -13.07
C ASN A 4 -8.50 -2.89 -13.14
N GLU A 5 -8.78 -3.95 -13.91
CA GLU A 5 -10.12 -4.53 -14.00
C GLU A 5 -10.57 -5.08 -12.65
N LEU A 6 -9.65 -5.70 -11.91
CA LEU A 6 -9.89 -6.22 -10.56
C LEU A 6 -10.12 -5.08 -9.55
N ILE A 7 -9.29 -4.03 -9.58
CA ILE A 7 -9.50 -2.82 -8.74
C ILE A 7 -10.87 -2.22 -9.01
N ASP A 8 -11.20 -1.99 -10.29
CA ASP A 8 -12.48 -1.40 -10.68
C ASP A 8 -13.67 -2.26 -10.25
N GLN A 9 -13.59 -3.58 -10.43
CA GLN A 9 -14.63 -4.52 -10.02
C GLN A 9 -14.85 -4.49 -8.50
N LEU A 10 -13.77 -4.56 -7.73
CA LEU A 10 -13.83 -4.59 -6.27
C LEU A 10 -14.19 -3.24 -5.66
N ALA A 11 -13.72 -2.13 -6.24
CA ALA A 11 -14.05 -0.77 -5.78
C ALA A 11 -15.54 -0.44 -6.00
N LYS A 12 -16.17 -1.00 -7.05
CA LYS A 12 -17.59 -0.78 -7.36
C LYS A 12 -18.55 -1.66 -6.55
N GLN A 13 -18.07 -2.74 -5.94
CA GLN A 13 -18.87 -3.54 -5.00
C GLN A 13 -19.11 -2.71 -3.73
N ASN A 14 -20.37 -2.50 -3.34
CA ASN A 14 -20.82 -1.69 -2.20
C ASN A 14 -20.68 -0.15 -2.32
N MET A 15 -21.12 0.44 -3.44
CA MET A 15 -21.48 1.87 -3.50
C MET A 15 -22.83 2.20 -2.81
N SER A 16 -23.31 1.38 -1.87
CA SER A 16 -24.49 1.69 -1.06
C SER A 16 -24.09 2.07 0.37
N GLU A 17 -24.45 3.30 0.73
CA GLU A 17 -24.60 3.81 2.10
C GLU A 17 -23.32 3.91 2.94
N HIS A 18 -22.56 4.98 2.71
CA HIS A 18 -21.88 5.83 3.71
C HIS A 18 -20.55 6.36 3.16
N PHE A 19 -20.56 7.47 2.42
CA PHE A 19 -19.51 8.47 2.59
C PHE A 19 -19.92 9.86 2.06
N THR A 20 -20.46 10.67 2.96
CA THR A 20 -20.32 12.12 2.95
C THR A 20 -19.00 12.50 3.61
N ALA A 21 -18.36 13.55 3.09
CA ALA A 21 -17.17 14.25 3.60
C ALA A 21 -15.79 13.80 3.06
N SER A 22 -15.42 14.30 1.87
CA SER A 22 -14.10 14.93 1.57
C SER A 22 -13.96 15.16 0.06
N VAL A 23 -14.88 15.93 -0.53
CA VAL A 23 -14.90 16.23 -1.97
C VAL A 23 -13.83 17.28 -2.37
N ALA A 24 -13.03 17.81 -1.43
CA ALA A 24 -12.03 18.84 -1.72
C ALA A 24 -10.56 18.34 -1.85
N TYR A 25 -10.26 17.06 -1.60
CA TYR A 25 -8.89 16.50 -1.56
C TYR A 25 -8.61 15.44 -2.67
N GLY A 26 -9.53 15.28 -3.63
CA GLY A 26 -9.65 14.10 -4.49
C GLY A 26 -8.65 13.98 -5.66
N PHE A 27 -7.94 15.04 -6.06
CA PHE A 27 -7.23 15.01 -7.35
C PHE A 27 -5.94 14.18 -7.37
N MET A 28 -5.22 14.07 -6.25
CA MET A 28 -4.04 13.16 -6.12
C MET A 28 -4.37 11.84 -5.42
N ARG A 29 -5.60 11.67 -4.90
CA ARG A 29 -6.02 10.50 -4.09
C ARG A 29 -6.89 9.49 -4.86
N GLY A 30 -7.41 9.82 -6.04
CA GLY A 30 -8.42 8.98 -6.71
C GLY A 30 -8.03 7.51 -6.78
N LYS A 31 -6.82 7.23 -7.26
CA LYS A 31 -6.35 5.85 -7.46
C LYS A 31 -5.95 5.12 -6.16
N THR A 32 -5.31 5.77 -5.20
CA THR A 32 -4.97 5.12 -3.91
C THR A 32 -6.21 4.89 -3.05
N LEU A 33 -7.23 5.75 -3.14
CA LEU A 33 -8.52 5.55 -2.50
C LEU A 33 -9.28 4.35 -3.12
N GLU A 34 -9.29 4.25 -4.45
CA GLU A 34 -9.86 3.10 -5.16
C GLU A 34 -9.17 1.79 -4.76
N ILE A 35 -7.84 1.79 -4.64
CA ILE A 35 -7.06 0.64 -4.17
C ILE A 35 -7.44 0.25 -2.73
N ASP A 36 -7.50 1.22 -1.81
CA ASP A 36 -7.87 0.95 -0.41
C ASP A 36 -9.30 0.40 -0.31
N GLN A 37 -10.23 0.92 -1.12
CA GLN A 37 -11.59 0.43 -1.20
C GLN A 37 -11.65 -0.99 -1.77
N ALA A 38 -10.93 -1.27 -2.86
CA ALA A 38 -10.84 -2.60 -3.46
C ALA A 38 -10.30 -3.64 -2.46
N LEU A 39 -9.26 -3.29 -1.70
CA LEU A 39 -8.70 -4.16 -0.67
C LEU A 39 -9.67 -4.43 0.48
N LYS A 40 -10.51 -3.47 0.86
CA LYS A 40 -11.55 -3.66 1.89
C LYS A 40 -12.68 -4.56 1.42
N ASN A 41 -13.04 -4.48 0.15
CA ASN A 41 -14.17 -5.22 -0.43
C ASN A 41 -13.79 -6.64 -0.88
N ALA A 42 -12.50 -6.91 -1.10
CA ALA A 42 -12.02 -8.22 -1.51
C ALA A 42 -12.17 -9.27 -0.40
N ASN A 43 -12.46 -10.52 -0.80
CA ASN A 43 -12.31 -11.67 0.08
C ASN A 43 -10.83 -11.86 0.46
N GLU A 44 -10.53 -12.76 1.41
CA GLU A 44 -9.17 -12.90 1.93
C GLU A 44 -8.12 -13.25 0.86
N GLU A 45 -8.45 -14.17 -0.06
CA GLU A 45 -7.53 -14.65 -1.09
C GLU A 45 -7.28 -13.60 -2.18
N ASP A 46 -8.34 -12.94 -2.64
CA ASP A 46 -8.26 -11.85 -3.61
C ASP A 46 -7.54 -10.64 -3.01
N ARG A 47 -7.82 -10.30 -1.75
CA ARG A 47 -7.14 -9.22 -1.02
C ARG A 47 -5.66 -9.52 -0.89
N PHE A 48 -5.30 -10.76 -0.57
CA PHE A 48 -3.91 -11.20 -0.51
C PHE A 48 -3.22 -11.02 -1.86
N SER A 49 -3.80 -11.60 -2.91
CA SER A 49 -3.24 -11.54 -4.26
C SER A 49 -3.12 -10.11 -4.76
N LEU A 50 -4.13 -9.28 -4.54
CA LEU A 50 -4.14 -7.87 -4.92
C LEU A 50 -3.05 -7.08 -4.21
N ALA A 51 -2.95 -7.17 -2.88
CA ALA A 51 -1.93 -6.42 -2.12
C ALA A 51 -0.50 -6.81 -2.52
N VAL A 52 -0.26 -8.10 -2.74
CA VAL A 52 1.05 -8.61 -3.18
C VAL A 52 1.39 -8.13 -4.59
N ASN A 53 0.42 -8.14 -5.51
CA ASN A 53 0.62 -7.64 -6.87
C ASN A 53 0.84 -6.13 -6.90
N LEU A 54 0.12 -5.35 -6.09
CA LEU A 54 0.34 -3.91 -5.95
C LEU A 54 1.74 -3.60 -5.43
N PHE A 55 2.17 -4.31 -4.39
CA PHE A 55 3.52 -4.17 -3.84
C PHE A 55 4.59 -4.49 -4.89
N ARG A 56 4.43 -5.62 -5.59
CA ARG A 56 5.32 -6.05 -6.66
C ARG A 56 5.40 -5.02 -7.78
N LEU A 57 4.25 -4.56 -8.28
CA LEU A 57 4.16 -3.61 -9.37
C LEU A 57 4.87 -2.29 -9.03
N TRP A 58 4.65 -1.76 -7.82
CA TRP A 58 5.31 -0.53 -7.39
C TRP A 58 6.85 -0.66 -7.40
N PHE A 59 7.38 -1.79 -6.92
CA PHE A 59 8.82 -2.03 -6.87
C PHE A 59 9.43 -2.36 -8.24
N GLU A 60 8.88 -3.36 -8.93
CA GLU A 60 9.42 -3.85 -10.19
C GLU A 60 9.36 -2.77 -11.28
N ALA A 61 8.25 -2.03 -11.39
CA ALA A 61 8.18 -0.92 -12.33
C ALA A 61 9.20 0.18 -12.01
N GLY A 62 9.47 0.41 -10.72
CA GLY A 62 10.50 1.34 -10.26
C GLY A 62 11.94 0.95 -10.57
N MET A 63 12.24 -0.36 -10.52
CA MET A 63 13.59 -0.91 -10.64
C MET A 63 13.94 -1.35 -12.07
N CYS A 64 13.01 -2.00 -12.77
CA CYS A 64 13.29 -2.70 -14.01
C CYS A 64 13.28 -1.80 -15.25
N ARG A 65 12.74 -0.58 -15.16
CA ARG A 65 12.64 0.41 -16.27
C ARG A 65 12.03 -0.15 -17.58
N GLU A 66 11.35 -1.29 -17.53
CA GLU A 66 10.60 -1.82 -18.66
C GLU A 66 9.39 -0.92 -18.91
N GLN A 67 9.25 -0.44 -20.15
CA GLN A 67 8.21 0.52 -20.50
C GLN A 67 6.81 -0.01 -20.18
N GLU A 68 6.54 -1.27 -20.46
CA GLU A 68 5.23 -1.90 -20.18
C GLU A 68 4.89 -1.89 -18.69
N ARG A 69 5.85 -2.24 -17.82
CA ARG A 69 5.68 -2.21 -16.36
C ARG A 69 5.51 -0.80 -15.82
N LEU A 70 6.23 0.16 -16.38
CA LEU A 70 6.09 1.57 -16.03
C LEU A 70 4.69 2.09 -16.38
N GLU A 71 4.18 1.79 -17.57
CA GLU A 71 2.84 2.20 -17.99
C GLU A 71 1.74 1.49 -17.16
N GLU A 72 1.92 0.21 -16.83
CA GLU A 72 1.03 -0.51 -15.91
C GLU A 72 0.98 0.18 -14.53
N ALA A 73 2.13 0.49 -13.95
CA ALA A 73 2.20 1.14 -12.64
C ALA A 73 1.63 2.56 -12.65
N LYS A 74 1.88 3.36 -13.70
CA LYS A 74 1.24 4.66 -13.90
C LYS A 74 -0.27 4.55 -14.01
N SER A 75 -0.78 3.55 -14.73
CA SER A 75 -2.22 3.32 -14.83
C SER A 75 -2.86 3.00 -13.48
N VAL A 76 -2.16 2.25 -12.62
CA VAL A 76 -2.69 1.80 -11.33
C VAL A 76 -2.59 2.89 -10.27
N PHE A 77 -1.44 3.53 -10.14
CA PHE A 77 -1.14 4.47 -9.05
C PHE A 77 -1.26 5.94 -9.46
N GLY A 78 -1.42 6.21 -10.76
CA GLY A 78 -1.56 7.56 -11.31
C GLY A 78 -0.33 8.44 -11.08
N GLU A 79 -0.59 9.72 -10.87
CA GLU A 79 0.40 10.78 -10.67
C GLU A 79 1.36 10.51 -9.50
N ILE A 80 0.91 9.74 -8.49
CA ILE A 80 1.77 9.36 -7.35
C ILE A 80 2.97 8.54 -7.83
N PHE A 81 2.76 7.60 -8.76
CA PHE A 81 3.85 6.78 -9.30
C PHE A 81 4.74 7.58 -10.26
N GLU A 82 4.20 8.52 -11.04
CA GLU A 82 5.03 9.40 -11.87
C GLU A 82 6.01 10.24 -11.05
N LYS A 83 5.58 10.70 -9.87
CA LYS A 83 6.39 11.54 -8.98
C LYS A 83 7.32 10.74 -8.06
N HIS A 84 6.88 9.58 -7.60
CA HIS A 84 7.53 8.84 -6.50
C HIS A 84 7.82 7.37 -6.81
N GLY A 85 7.39 6.86 -7.96
CA GLY A 85 7.54 5.45 -8.36
C GLY A 85 8.99 4.98 -8.29
N GLY A 86 9.18 3.78 -7.72
CA GLY A 86 10.51 3.19 -7.54
C GLY A 86 11.43 3.86 -6.53
N ARG A 87 10.97 4.90 -5.82
CA ARG A 87 11.75 5.60 -4.80
C ARG A 87 11.03 5.54 -3.46
N TYR A 88 11.80 5.45 -2.37
CA TYR A 88 11.33 5.65 -1.00
C TYR A 88 10.08 4.83 -0.59
N VAL A 89 10.10 3.52 -0.81
CA VAL A 89 9.13 2.66 -0.12
C VAL A 89 9.54 2.45 1.32
N MET A 90 8.55 2.64 2.19
CA MET A 90 8.57 2.17 3.55
C MET A 90 7.33 1.31 3.77
N TYR A 91 7.40 0.31 4.64
CA TYR A 91 6.20 -0.24 5.25
C TYR A 91 6.34 -0.33 6.75
N THR A 92 5.21 -0.20 7.44
CA THR A 92 5.14 -0.19 8.90
C THR A 92 4.24 -1.31 9.39
N LEU A 93 4.71 -2.07 10.38
CA LEU A 93 3.92 -3.06 11.11
C LEU A 93 3.71 -2.58 12.55
N THR A 94 2.47 -2.47 12.98
CA THR A 94 2.13 -2.08 14.36
C THR A 94 2.65 -3.10 15.37
N ALA A 95 2.88 -2.67 16.61
CA ALA A 95 3.37 -3.51 17.71
C ALA A 95 2.41 -4.69 18.00
N ASP A 96 1.10 -4.47 17.84
CA ASP A 96 0.07 -5.51 17.96
C ASP A 96 -0.04 -6.42 16.72
N ARG A 97 0.72 -6.12 15.67
CA ARG A 97 0.80 -6.81 14.38
C ARG A 97 -0.52 -6.88 13.60
N LYS A 98 -1.49 -6.03 13.91
CA LYS A 98 -2.80 -6.03 13.22
C LYS A 98 -2.87 -5.12 12.01
N GLN A 99 -1.90 -4.22 11.84
CA GLN A 99 -1.87 -3.27 10.73
C GLN A 99 -0.49 -3.27 10.08
N LEU A 100 -0.48 -3.58 8.78
CA LEU A 100 0.68 -3.44 7.90
C LEU A 100 0.33 -2.42 6.82
N ARG A 101 1.07 -1.32 6.75
CA ARG A 101 0.83 -0.23 5.79
C ARG A 101 2.06 0.01 4.92
N VAL A 102 1.83 0.29 3.65
CA VAL A 102 2.86 0.56 2.64
C VAL A 102 2.78 2.03 2.24
N TRP A 103 3.94 2.68 2.22
CA TRP A 103 4.07 4.13 2.10
C TRP A 103 5.01 4.50 0.96
N TYR A 104 4.70 5.61 0.29
CA TYR A 104 5.65 6.35 -0.53
C TYR A 104 6.18 7.53 0.30
N GLY A 105 7.32 7.33 0.97
CA GLY A 105 7.87 8.28 1.95
C GLY A 105 7.53 7.92 3.39
N ARG A 106 7.40 8.95 4.25
CA ARG A 106 7.26 8.78 5.70
C ARG A 106 5.81 8.96 6.19
N PRO A 107 5.37 8.17 7.18
CA PRO A 107 4.10 8.41 7.87
C PRO A 107 4.17 9.68 8.73
N ALA A 108 3.01 10.23 9.11
CA ALA A 108 2.93 11.43 9.95
C ALA A 108 2.89 11.09 11.44
N CYS A 109 2.21 10.00 11.80
CA CYS A 109 2.01 9.55 13.17
C CYS A 109 2.31 8.05 13.28
N MET A 110 3.00 7.65 14.34
CA MET A 110 3.25 6.25 14.69
C MET A 110 2.88 6.03 16.16
N ALA A 111 1.75 5.35 16.38
CA ALA A 111 1.33 4.78 17.65
C ALA A 111 1.56 3.26 17.64
N PRO A 112 1.65 2.60 18.82
CA PRO A 112 1.88 1.16 18.90
C PRO A 112 0.87 0.32 18.11
N ASP A 113 -0.38 0.75 18.05
CA ASP A 113 -1.53 0.06 17.44
C ASP A 113 -2.02 0.72 16.15
N HIS A 114 -1.42 1.84 15.75
CA HIS A 114 -1.84 2.59 14.59
C HIS A 114 -0.73 3.47 14.01
N VAL A 115 -0.47 3.36 12.71
CA VAL A 115 0.43 4.26 11.99
C VAL A 115 -0.36 4.96 10.92
N ASP A 116 -0.42 6.29 10.95
CA ASP A 116 -1.24 7.08 10.03
C ASP A 116 -0.52 8.28 9.45
N SER A 117 -1.12 8.83 8.42
CA SER A 117 -0.63 10.02 7.73
C SER A 117 -1.68 11.10 7.56
N CYS A 118 -2.85 10.94 8.20
CA CYS A 118 -4.04 11.73 7.86
C CYS A 118 -4.35 11.67 6.34
N GLY A 119 -3.95 10.56 5.70
CA GLY A 119 -4.09 10.22 4.28
C GLY A 119 -3.08 10.87 3.33
N HIS A 120 -1.88 11.20 3.78
CA HIS A 120 -0.73 11.53 2.91
C HIS A 120 0.19 10.31 2.73
N ASN A 121 0.93 10.18 1.63
CA ASN A 121 2.03 9.19 1.52
C ASN A 121 1.64 7.69 1.67
N LEU A 122 0.36 7.35 1.84
CA LEU A 122 -0.10 5.97 1.96
C LEU A 122 -0.39 5.42 0.56
N LEU A 123 0.22 4.28 0.23
CA LEU A 123 -0.13 3.53 -0.98
C LEU A 123 -1.35 2.64 -0.70
N PHE A 124 -1.24 1.79 0.32
CA PHE A 124 -2.32 0.94 0.78
C PHE A 124 -1.99 0.33 2.15
N GLY A 125 -2.99 -0.25 2.80
CA GLY A 125 -2.82 -0.98 4.05
C GLY A 125 -3.59 -2.30 4.05
N VAL A 126 -3.06 -3.26 4.80
CA VAL A 126 -3.74 -4.52 5.11
C VAL A 126 -3.93 -4.63 6.62
N TYR A 127 -5.10 -5.11 7.02
CA TYR A 127 -5.55 -5.10 8.41
C TYR A 127 -6.16 -6.46 8.74
N GLY A 128 -5.91 -6.97 9.95
CA GLY A 128 -6.52 -8.23 10.37
C GLY A 128 -5.83 -8.88 11.56
N HIS A 129 -6.09 -10.17 11.72
CA HIS A 129 -5.43 -10.99 12.74
C HIS A 129 -3.91 -11.04 12.49
N PRO A 130 -3.05 -11.07 13.53
CA PRO A 130 -1.60 -11.08 13.38
C PRO A 130 -1.06 -12.15 12.41
N GLU A 131 -1.65 -13.34 12.41
CA GLU A 131 -1.27 -14.45 11.51
C GLU A 131 -1.54 -14.12 10.05
N VAL A 132 -2.68 -13.47 9.77
CA VAL A 132 -3.05 -13.02 8.43
C VAL A 132 -2.08 -11.94 7.98
N VAL A 133 -1.84 -10.92 8.81
CA VAL A 133 -0.90 -9.82 8.49
C VAL A 133 0.52 -10.32 8.28
N GLN A 134 0.97 -11.30 9.07
CA GLN A 134 2.29 -11.91 8.94
C GLN A 134 2.48 -12.59 7.58
N ARG A 135 1.41 -13.14 6.98
CA ARG A 135 1.45 -13.72 5.63
C ARG A 135 1.77 -12.66 4.58
N TYR A 136 1.18 -11.46 4.67
CA TYR A 136 1.50 -10.33 3.76
C TYR A 136 2.94 -9.87 3.96
N LEU A 137 3.38 -9.70 5.21
CA LEU A 137 4.76 -9.31 5.51
C LEU A 137 5.76 -10.28 4.90
N LYS A 138 5.53 -11.59 5.02
CA LYS A 138 6.39 -12.61 4.41
C LYS A 138 6.47 -12.45 2.89
N ALA A 139 5.32 -12.33 2.22
CA ALA A 139 5.26 -12.16 0.77
C ALA A 139 5.95 -10.87 0.30
N PHE A 140 5.79 -9.76 1.02
CA PHE A 140 6.45 -8.49 0.69
C PHE A 140 7.97 -8.62 0.82
N ARG A 141 8.48 -9.32 1.84
CA ARG A 141 9.92 -9.55 2.03
C ARG A 141 10.52 -10.48 0.98
N GLU A 142 9.74 -11.40 0.42
CA GLU A 142 10.16 -12.25 -0.70
C GLU A 142 10.29 -11.46 -2.01
N ILE A 143 9.45 -10.42 -2.20
CA ILE A 143 9.55 -9.50 -3.34
C ILE A 143 10.73 -8.55 -3.14
N HIS A 144 10.81 -7.92 -1.97
CA HIS A 144 11.87 -6.98 -1.66
C HIS A 144 12.18 -6.96 -0.17
N ASN A 145 13.36 -7.46 0.17
CA ASN A 145 13.82 -7.52 1.55
C ASN A 145 14.38 -6.16 1.98
N LEU A 146 13.62 -5.45 2.82
CA LEU A 146 14.02 -4.17 3.41
C LEU A 146 14.64 -4.39 4.80
N ASP A 147 15.43 -3.42 5.25
CA ASP A 147 15.97 -3.41 6.61
C ASP A 147 14.85 -3.19 7.63
N GLU A 148 14.85 -4.00 8.68
CA GLU A 148 13.90 -3.89 9.78
C GLU A 148 14.46 -3.01 10.90
N ILE A 149 13.72 -1.98 11.27
CA ILE A 149 14.05 -1.05 12.36
C ILE A 149 12.90 -1.05 13.35
N ARG A 150 13.19 -1.40 14.61
CA ARG A 150 12.22 -1.30 15.71
C ARG A 150 12.30 0.07 16.36
N VAL A 151 11.19 0.80 16.35
CA VAL A 151 11.10 2.10 17.04
C VAL A 151 10.65 1.93 18.52
N PRO A 152 10.86 2.93 19.40
CA PRO A 152 10.63 2.78 20.85
C PRO A 152 9.20 2.37 21.25
N ASN A 153 8.20 2.73 20.45
CA ASN A 153 6.80 2.38 20.69
C ASN A 153 6.42 0.96 20.22
N GLY A 154 7.40 0.15 19.77
CA GLY A 154 7.22 -1.23 19.35
C GLY A 154 6.83 -1.43 17.88
N VAL A 155 6.54 -0.36 17.14
CA VAL A 155 6.30 -0.43 15.69
C VAL A 155 7.58 -0.90 14.98
N LEU A 156 7.41 -1.71 13.94
CA LEU A 156 8.49 -2.11 13.04
C LEU A 156 8.40 -1.29 11.76
N LEU A 157 9.52 -0.69 11.37
CA LEU A 157 9.71 0.00 10.10
C LEU A 157 10.53 -0.90 9.19
N TYR A 158 10.13 -0.94 7.93
CA TYR A 158 10.83 -1.63 6.87
C TYR A 158 11.14 -0.62 5.79
N MET A 159 12.42 -0.31 5.58
CA MET A 159 12.84 0.68 4.60
C MET A 159 14.24 0.38 4.05
N HIS A 160 14.56 0.94 2.90
CA HIS A 160 15.96 1.03 2.45
C HIS A 160 16.64 2.18 3.16
N TRP A 161 17.75 1.90 3.84
CA TRP A 161 18.65 2.94 4.35
C TRP A 161 19.74 3.19 3.31
N SER A 162 19.49 4.09 2.35
CA SER A 162 20.56 4.56 1.48
C SER A 162 21.24 5.77 2.12
N ASP A 163 22.28 5.51 2.92
CA ASP A 163 23.33 6.51 3.17
C ASP A 163 24.41 6.35 2.08
N ARG A 164 24.08 6.51 0.80
CA ARG A 164 25.04 6.70 -0.32
C ARG A 164 24.43 7.46 -1.49
#